data_AF-A0A1I5WYT0-F1
#
_entry.id   AF-A0A1I5WYT0-F1
#
_cell.length_a   1.000
_cell.length_b   1.000
_cell.length_c   1.000
_cell.angle_alpha   90.00
_cell.angle_beta   90.00
_cell.angle_gamma   90.00
#
_symmetry.space_group_name_H-M   'P 1'
#
loop_
_entity.id
_entity.type
_entity.pdbx_description
1 polymer ?
#
loop_
_entity_poly.entity_id
_entity_poly.type
_entity_poly.pdbx_seq_one_letter_code
_entity_poly.pdbx_strand_id
1 'polypeptide(L)'
;MAASVKVPVVLSSLLLLPALLRQLPAASKLAVVTFDSTHCGEDLLGLDDPAARARVVIGGIEGGKLWHNEMRRTPLPTSLEDIEEEVAARIARLRTAHPEIAAILFECTVFPLVAPAIRRITGLPVYDITALCRMTFASVARGCVTV
;
A
#
# COMPACT_ATOMS: atom_id res chain seq x y z
N MET A 1 -12.96 3.10 17.58
CA MET A 1 -11.92 2.06 17.78
C MET A 1 -10.77 2.57 18.65
N ALA A 2 -10.03 3.61 18.25
CA ALA A 2 -8.91 4.12 19.06
C ALA A 2 -9.33 4.58 20.48
N ALA A 3 -10.48 5.26 20.62
CA ALA A 3 -11.01 5.69 21.92
C ALA A 3 -11.39 4.53 22.87
N SER A 4 -11.39 3.29 22.40
CA SER A 4 -11.79 2.10 23.18
C SER A 4 -10.60 1.42 23.87
N VAL A 5 -9.36 1.87 23.62
CA VAL A 5 -8.14 1.25 24.16
C VAL A 5 -7.12 2.31 24.61
N LYS A 6 -6.16 1.90 25.45
CA LYS A 6 -5.09 2.77 25.97
C LYS A 6 -3.75 2.62 25.23
N VAL A 7 -3.77 2.02 24.04
CA VAL A 7 -2.58 1.76 23.22
C VAL A 7 -2.79 2.34 21.81
N PRO A 8 -1.71 2.69 21.07
CA PRO A 8 -1.85 3.13 19.69
C PRO A 8 -2.53 2.06 18.82
N VAL A 9 -3.40 2.52 17.92
CA VAL A 9 -4.13 1.65 16.97
C VAL A 9 -3.78 2.10 15.56
N VAL A 10 -3.33 1.16 14.74
CA VAL A 10 -3.14 1.33 13.30
C VAL A 10 -4.02 0.32 12.57
N LEU A 11 -4.85 0.79 11.64
CA LEU A 11 -5.88 -0.03 10.99
C LEU A 11 -5.59 -0.29 9.52
N SER A 12 -4.79 0.56 8.88
CA SER A 12 -4.58 0.55 7.43
C SER A 12 -3.24 1.23 7.10
N SER A 13 -2.62 0.81 5.98
CA SER A 13 -1.39 1.42 5.49
C SER A 13 -1.63 2.84 4.95
N LEU A 14 -2.87 3.18 4.57
CA LEU A 14 -3.29 4.51 4.14
C LEU A 14 -3.01 5.60 5.18
N LEU A 15 -2.84 5.26 6.46
CA LEU A 15 -2.37 6.22 7.48
C LEU A 15 -0.99 6.84 7.14
N LEU A 16 -0.18 6.17 6.33
CA LEU A 16 1.09 6.70 5.84
C LEU A 16 0.91 7.73 4.71
N LEU A 17 -0.22 7.70 4.00
CA LEU A 17 -0.45 8.41 2.74
C LEU A 17 -0.17 9.94 2.83
N PRO A 18 -0.71 10.69 3.83
CA PRO A 18 -0.44 12.12 3.92
C PRO A 18 1.04 12.44 4.17
N ALA A 19 1.73 11.60 4.94
CA ALA A 19 3.14 11.79 5.25
C ALA A 19 4.03 11.48 4.02
N LEU A 20 3.68 10.46 3.23
CA LEU A 20 4.40 10.10 2.02
C LEU A 20 4.26 11.17 0.94
N LEU A 21 3.06 11.72 0.73
CA LEU A 21 2.84 12.79 -0.26
C LEU A 21 3.67 14.06 0.03
N ARG A 22 4.00 14.33 1.29
CA ARG A 22 4.89 15.45 1.69
C ARG A 22 6.37 15.15 1.47
N GLN A 23 6.76 13.89 1.41
CA GLN A 23 8.15 13.47 1.16
C GLN A 23 8.47 13.42 -0.34
N LEU A 24 7.45 13.26 -1.19
CA LEU A 24 7.62 13.18 -2.64
C LEU A 24 7.67 14.57 -3.29
N PRO A 25 8.44 14.74 -4.39
CA PRO A 25 8.39 15.96 -5.20
C PRO A 25 6.97 16.32 -5.60
N ALA A 26 6.65 17.61 -5.65
CA ALA A 26 5.27 18.08 -5.90
C ALA A 26 4.68 17.56 -7.22
N ALA A 27 5.52 17.37 -8.25
CA ALA A 27 5.11 16.83 -9.56
C ALA A 27 4.94 15.31 -9.58
N SER A 28 5.43 14.60 -8.56
CA SER A 28 5.35 13.14 -8.47
C SER A 28 4.03 12.67 -7.88
N LYS A 29 3.64 11.45 -8.29
CA LYS A 29 2.48 10.73 -7.75
C LYS A 29 2.90 9.55 -6.89
N LEU A 30 1.97 9.13 -6.03
CA LEU A 30 2.06 7.89 -5.26
C LEU A 30 1.04 6.89 -5.80
N ALA A 31 1.49 5.66 -6.07
CA ALA A 31 0.59 4.55 -6.40
C ALA A 31 0.06 3.90 -5.12
N VAL A 32 -1.25 3.75 -4.99
CA VAL A 32 -1.88 2.89 -3.98
C VAL A 32 -2.33 1.62 -4.68
N VAL A 33 -1.75 0.49 -4.30
CA VAL A 33 -2.09 -0.82 -4.87
C VAL A 33 -2.90 -1.61 -3.85
N THR A 34 -4.10 -2.01 -4.25
CA THR A 34 -5.08 -2.66 -3.38
C THR A 34 -5.51 -4.01 -3.98
N PHE A 35 -6.23 -4.80 -3.20
CA PHE A 35 -6.84 -6.04 -3.69
C PHE A 35 -7.93 -5.73 -4.72
N ASP A 36 -8.79 -4.76 -4.41
CA ASP A 36 -9.90 -4.34 -5.25
C ASP A 36 -10.11 -2.83 -5.10
N SER A 37 -9.80 -2.10 -6.17
CA SER A 37 -9.93 -0.65 -6.29
C SER A 37 -11.37 -0.17 -6.42
N THR A 38 -12.32 -1.03 -6.80
CA THR A 38 -13.75 -0.66 -6.78
C THR A 38 -14.28 -0.46 -5.36
N HIS A 39 -13.57 -1.03 -4.37
CA HIS A 39 -13.84 -0.86 -2.93
C HIS A 39 -12.83 0.06 -2.22
N CYS A 40 -11.89 0.66 -2.95
CA CYS A 40 -10.90 1.58 -2.42
C CYS A 40 -11.19 3.00 -2.93
N GLY A 41 -12.23 3.61 -2.36
CA GLY A 41 -12.68 4.95 -2.72
C GLY A 41 -11.75 6.06 -2.23
N GLU A 42 -11.88 7.24 -2.81
CA GLU A 42 -11.10 8.43 -2.42
C GLU A 42 -11.36 8.86 -0.96
N ASP A 43 -12.53 8.54 -0.41
CA ASP A 43 -12.92 8.81 0.98
C ASP A 43 -12.04 8.07 1.99
N LEU A 44 -11.44 6.94 1.61
CA LEU A 44 -10.53 6.17 2.46
C LEU A 44 -9.13 6.78 2.52
N LEU A 45 -8.76 7.67 1.60
CA LEU A 45 -7.42 8.23 1.52
C LEU A 45 -7.10 9.17 2.69
N GLY A 46 -8.12 9.70 3.38
CA GLY A 46 -7.93 10.65 4.49
C GLY A 46 -7.23 11.94 4.04
N LEU A 47 -7.54 12.40 2.81
CA LEU A 47 -6.98 13.61 2.21
C LEU A 47 -8.10 14.61 1.89
N ASP A 48 -8.11 15.72 2.62
CA ASP A 48 -9.11 16.78 2.42
C ASP A 48 -8.80 17.64 1.18
N ASP A 49 -7.52 17.87 0.89
CA ASP A 49 -7.05 18.68 -0.23
C ASP A 49 -7.22 17.93 -1.57
N PRO A 50 -8.04 18.46 -2.52
CA PRO A 50 -8.18 17.88 -3.85
C PRO A 50 -6.85 17.78 -4.62
N ALA A 51 -5.92 18.72 -4.42
CA ALA A 51 -4.62 18.68 -5.10
C ALA A 51 -3.76 17.52 -4.59
N ALA A 52 -3.81 17.23 -3.28
CA ALA A 52 -3.19 16.03 -2.71
C ALA A 52 -3.84 14.74 -3.25
N ARG A 53 -5.18 14.68 -3.34
CA ARG A 53 -5.90 13.52 -3.90
C ARG A 53 -5.53 13.25 -5.36
N ALA A 54 -5.41 14.29 -6.18
CA ALA A 54 -5.00 14.18 -7.59
C ALA A 54 -3.58 13.59 -7.78
N ARG A 55 -2.75 13.56 -6.71
CA ARG A 55 -1.43 12.95 -6.71
C ARG A 55 -1.43 11.45 -6.34
N VAL A 56 -2.59 10.89 -6.04
CA VAL A 56 -2.75 9.47 -5.70
C VAL A 56 -3.33 8.73 -6.91
N VAL A 57 -2.70 7.63 -7.28
CA VAL A 57 -3.21 6.74 -8.34
C VAL A 57 -3.54 5.39 -7.70
N ILE A 58 -4.81 5.03 -7.68
CA ILE A 58 -5.28 3.75 -7.13
C ILE A 58 -5.33 2.70 -8.23
N GLY A 59 -4.86 1.49 -7.95
CA GLY A 59 -5.09 0.33 -8.82
C GLY A 59 -5.29 -0.96 -8.04
N GLY A 60 -6.31 -1.71 -8.39
CA GLY A 60 -6.57 -3.04 -7.86
C GLY A 60 -6.04 -4.15 -8.75
N ILE A 61 -6.00 -5.37 -8.25
CA ILE A 61 -5.60 -6.58 -8.99
C ILE A 61 -6.83 -7.36 -9.51
N GLU A 62 -7.96 -6.70 -9.66
CA GLU A 62 -9.24 -7.33 -10.01
C GLU A 62 -9.13 -8.15 -11.31
N GLY A 63 -9.78 -9.31 -11.32
CA GLY A 63 -9.71 -10.26 -12.43
C GLY A 63 -8.40 -11.05 -12.51
N GLY A 64 -7.46 -10.82 -11.60
CA GLY A 64 -6.26 -11.64 -11.45
C GLY A 64 -6.49 -12.96 -10.71
N LYS A 65 -5.46 -13.80 -10.67
CA LYS A 65 -5.52 -15.14 -10.09
C LYS A 65 -5.71 -15.08 -8.58
N LEU A 66 -4.97 -14.22 -7.89
CA LEU A 66 -5.15 -14.01 -6.46
C LEU A 66 -6.57 -13.53 -6.15
N TRP A 67 -7.05 -12.54 -6.91
CA TRP A 67 -8.41 -12.01 -6.74
C TRP A 67 -9.47 -13.11 -6.90
N HIS A 68 -9.40 -13.88 -7.99
CA HIS A 68 -10.34 -14.98 -8.23
C HIS A 68 -10.28 -16.08 -7.18
N ASN A 69 -9.08 -16.44 -6.72
CA ASN A 69 -8.90 -17.49 -5.73
C ASN A 69 -9.46 -17.11 -4.36
N GLU A 70 -9.25 -15.87 -3.91
CA GLU A 70 -9.74 -15.36 -2.62
C GLU A 70 -11.25 -15.09 -2.63
N MET A 71 -11.84 -14.76 -3.77
CA MET A 71 -13.29 -14.52 -3.92
C MET A 71 -14.15 -15.80 -3.94
N ARG A 72 -13.54 -16.98 -3.86
CA ARG A 72 -14.26 -18.25 -3.79
C ARG A 72 -14.82 -18.48 -2.39
N ARG A 73 -15.98 -19.14 -2.32
CA ARG A 73 -16.57 -19.60 -1.04
C ARG A 73 -15.58 -20.41 -0.19
N THR A 74 -14.75 -21.22 -0.86
CA THR A 74 -13.58 -21.84 -0.27
C THR A 74 -12.36 -21.29 -1.00
N PRO A 75 -11.60 -20.36 -0.37
CA PRO A 75 -10.42 -19.78 -0.98
C PRO A 75 -9.40 -20.85 -1.38
N LEU A 76 -8.72 -20.60 -2.50
CA LEU A 76 -7.60 -21.43 -2.93
C LEU A 76 -6.28 -20.71 -2.65
N PRO A 77 -5.22 -21.42 -2.24
CA PRO A 77 -3.91 -20.82 -2.10
C PRO A 77 -3.41 -20.35 -3.46
N THR A 78 -2.83 -19.15 -3.48
CA THR A 78 -2.12 -18.60 -4.64
C THR A 78 -0.63 -18.62 -4.33
N SER A 79 0.21 -19.02 -5.29
CA SER A 79 1.66 -19.11 -5.04
C SER A 79 2.26 -17.70 -4.90
N LEU A 80 3.42 -17.61 -4.28
CA LEU A 80 4.08 -16.30 -4.12
C LEU A 80 4.49 -15.71 -5.48
N GLU A 81 4.90 -16.58 -6.40
CA GLU A 81 5.29 -16.23 -7.77
C GLU A 81 4.10 -15.65 -8.55
N ASP A 82 2.93 -16.30 -8.47
CA ASP A 82 1.70 -15.79 -9.07
C ASP A 82 1.33 -14.39 -8.54
N ILE A 83 1.43 -14.20 -7.22
CA ILE A 83 1.14 -12.90 -6.58
C ILE A 83 2.15 -11.84 -7.05
N GLU A 84 3.43 -12.20 -7.12
CA GLU A 84 4.49 -11.29 -7.57
C GLU A 84 4.24 -10.84 -9.02
N GLU A 85 3.98 -11.78 -9.93
CA GLU A 85 3.70 -11.48 -11.34
C GLU A 85 2.47 -10.59 -11.49
N GLU A 86 1.39 -10.89 -10.78
CA GLU A 86 0.13 -10.15 -10.84
C GLU A 86 0.30 -8.70 -10.33
N VAL A 87 0.92 -8.54 -9.16
CA VAL A 87 1.18 -7.22 -8.56
C VAL A 87 2.17 -6.43 -9.43
N ALA A 88 3.23 -7.07 -9.94
CA ALA A 88 4.20 -6.43 -10.83
C ALA A 88 3.54 -5.96 -12.14
N ALA A 89 2.71 -6.79 -12.75
CA ALA A 89 1.96 -6.44 -13.95
C ALA A 89 1.02 -5.25 -13.69
N ARG A 90 0.37 -5.21 -12.53
CA ARG A 90 -0.50 -4.09 -12.17
C ARG A 90 0.26 -2.79 -11.99
N ILE A 91 1.38 -2.83 -11.29
CA ILE A 91 2.24 -1.66 -11.10
C ILE A 91 2.83 -1.18 -12.43
N ALA A 92 3.24 -2.10 -13.30
CA ALA A 92 3.74 -1.77 -14.63
C ALA A 92 2.67 -0.99 -15.44
N ARG A 93 1.42 -1.47 -15.46
CA ARG A 93 0.30 -0.76 -16.11
C ARG A 93 0.07 0.64 -15.53
N LEU A 94 0.09 0.77 -14.20
CA LEU A 94 -0.05 2.06 -13.54
C LEU A 94 1.06 3.02 -13.95
N ARG A 95 2.32 2.56 -14.00
CA ARG A 95 3.47 3.38 -14.38
C ARG A 95 3.50 3.73 -15.87
N THR A 96 2.98 2.87 -16.73
CA THR A 96 2.80 3.21 -18.15
C THR A 96 1.80 4.34 -18.32
N ALA A 97 0.69 4.33 -17.56
CA ALA A 97 -0.30 5.40 -17.60
C ALA A 97 0.13 6.66 -16.85
N HIS A 98 0.96 6.51 -15.81
CA HIS A 98 1.41 7.57 -14.91
C HIS A 98 2.92 7.45 -14.65
N PRO A 99 3.78 7.87 -15.61
CA PRO A 99 5.23 7.79 -15.47
C PRO A 99 5.78 8.61 -14.30
N GLU A 100 5.02 9.56 -13.79
CA GLU A 100 5.32 10.41 -12.63
C GLU A 100 5.20 9.70 -11.26
N ILE A 101 4.77 8.43 -11.23
CA ILE A 101 4.74 7.62 -10.00
C ILE A 101 6.17 7.43 -9.48
N ALA A 102 6.42 7.95 -8.27
CA ALA A 102 7.74 7.92 -7.63
C ALA A 102 7.81 7.02 -6.39
N ALA A 103 6.67 6.51 -5.90
CA ALA A 103 6.61 5.60 -4.77
C ALA A 103 5.31 4.77 -4.82
N ILE A 104 5.31 3.67 -4.09
CA ILE A 104 4.20 2.71 -4.04
C ILE A 104 3.79 2.47 -2.58
N LEU A 105 2.49 2.44 -2.32
CA LEU A 105 1.89 2.06 -1.05
C LEU A 105 0.98 0.85 -1.29
N PHE A 106 1.25 -0.26 -0.60
CA PHE A 106 0.40 -1.45 -0.62
C PHE A 106 -0.63 -1.40 0.48
N GLU A 107 -1.89 -1.33 0.07
CA GLU A 107 -3.01 -1.36 1.00
C GLU A 107 -3.47 -2.78 1.32
N CYS A 108 -3.36 -3.72 0.39
CA CYS A 108 -3.63 -5.13 0.67
C CYS A 108 -2.58 -5.71 1.63
N THR A 109 -3.02 -6.46 2.65
CA THR A 109 -2.15 -7.09 3.65
C THR A 109 -1.38 -8.32 3.14
N VAL A 110 -1.72 -8.83 1.96
CA VAL A 110 -1.00 -9.94 1.29
C VAL A 110 0.22 -9.43 0.51
N PHE A 111 0.15 -8.23 -0.07
CA PHE A 111 1.22 -7.69 -0.92
C PHE A 111 2.57 -7.43 -0.23
N PRO A 112 2.68 -7.21 1.10
CA PRO A 112 3.96 -7.20 1.80
C PRO A 112 4.84 -8.43 1.51
N LEU A 113 4.25 -9.59 1.20
CA LEU A 113 5.00 -10.81 0.85
C LEU A 113 5.88 -10.63 -0.39
N VAL A 114 5.44 -9.80 -1.34
CA VAL A 114 6.13 -9.55 -2.62
C VAL A 114 6.83 -8.19 -2.67
N ALA A 115 6.70 -7.36 -1.63
CA ALA A 115 7.31 -6.03 -1.58
C ALA A 115 8.84 -6.01 -1.85
N PRO A 116 9.66 -6.98 -1.37
CA PRO A 116 11.08 -7.02 -1.73
C PRO A 116 11.34 -7.18 -3.24
N ALA A 117 10.56 -8.03 -3.92
CA ALA A 117 10.70 -8.23 -5.35
C ALA A 117 10.22 -7.01 -6.12
N ILE A 118 9.09 -6.42 -5.72
CA ILE A 118 8.56 -5.20 -6.35
C ILE A 118 9.53 -4.03 -6.22
N ARG A 119 10.19 -3.85 -5.06
CA ARG A 119 11.28 -2.85 -4.93
C ARG A 119 12.40 -3.08 -5.94
N ARG A 120 12.81 -4.34 -6.13
CA ARG A 120 13.88 -4.71 -7.07
C ARG A 120 13.48 -4.46 -8.54
N ILE A 121 12.25 -4.84 -8.91
CA ILE A 121 11.72 -4.72 -10.28
C ILE A 121 11.49 -3.26 -10.65
N THR A 122 10.97 -2.46 -9.71
CA THR A 122 10.55 -1.08 -10.01
C THR A 122 11.64 -0.05 -9.76
N GLY A 123 12.57 -0.33 -8.85
CA GLY A 123 13.52 0.65 -8.33
C GLY A 123 12.89 1.72 -7.43
N LEU A 124 11.61 1.56 -7.06
CA LEU A 124 10.86 2.55 -6.27
C LEU A 124 10.76 2.13 -4.80
N PRO A 125 10.64 3.09 -3.86
CA PRO A 125 10.27 2.78 -2.49
C PRO A 125 8.85 2.20 -2.43
N VAL A 126 8.70 1.11 -1.66
CA VAL A 126 7.43 0.43 -1.42
C VAL A 126 7.15 0.45 0.08
N TYR A 127 6.01 1.03 0.44
CA TYR A 127 5.48 1.12 1.80
C TYR A 127 4.28 0.19 1.93
N ASP A 128 4.04 -0.31 3.14
CA ASP A 128 2.94 -1.23 3.41
C ASP A 128 2.58 -1.22 4.91
N ILE A 129 1.57 -1.99 5.29
CA ILE A 129 1.15 -2.11 6.69
C ILE A 129 2.27 -2.59 7.62
N THR A 130 3.22 -3.41 7.14
CA THR A 130 4.34 -3.90 7.95
C THR A 130 5.32 -2.78 8.27
N ALA A 131 5.53 -1.83 7.35
CA ALA A 131 6.31 -0.62 7.62
C ALA A 131 5.67 0.25 8.70
N LEU A 132 4.34 0.46 8.62
CA LEU A 132 3.58 1.19 9.63
C LEU A 132 3.67 0.50 10.99
N CYS A 133 3.43 -0.82 11.04
CA CYS A 133 3.54 -1.60 12.27
C CYS A 133 4.94 -1.49 12.90
N ARG A 134 6.02 -1.63 12.11
CA ARG A 134 7.40 -1.47 12.61
C ARG A 134 7.62 -0.10 13.22
N MET A 135 7.17 0.97 12.56
CA MET A 135 7.27 2.34 13.09
C MET A 135 6.48 2.50 14.40
N THR A 136 5.25 2.00 14.45
CA THR A 136 4.42 2.05 15.66
C THR A 136 5.03 1.25 16.80
N PHE A 137 5.52 0.03 16.54
CA PHE A 137 6.18 -0.79 17.55
C PHE A 137 7.44 -0.11 18.10
N ALA A 138 8.27 0.47 17.23
CA ALA A 138 9.45 1.21 17.66
C ALA A 138 9.12 2.41 18.57
N SER A 139 7.96 3.05 18.37
CA SER A 139 7.54 4.20 19.20
C SER A 139 7.06 3.83 20.61
N VAL A 140 6.65 2.58 20.84
CA VAL A 140 6.11 2.12 22.14
C VAL A 140 7.00 1.11 22.85
N ALA A 141 7.97 0.53 22.14
CA ALA A 141 8.94 -0.39 22.73
C ALA A 141 9.73 0.34 23.81
N ARG A 142 9.61 -0.12 25.06
CA ARG A 142 10.41 0.39 26.17
C ARG A 142 11.79 -0.24 26.10
N GLY A 143 12.68 0.42 25.36
CA GLY A 143 14.11 0.14 25.30
C GLY A 143 14.87 1.45 25.24
N CYS A 144 15.99 1.54 25.96
CA CYS A 144 16.83 2.74 26.04
C CYS A 144 17.22 3.20 24.62
N VAL A 145 16.66 4.32 24.17
CA VAL A 145 17.12 4.97 22.93
C VAL A 145 18.42 5.67 23.29
N THR A 146 19.55 4.99 23.14
CA THR A 146 20.84 5.67 23.00
C THR A 146 20.88 6.20 21.58
N VAL A 147 20.61 7.50 21.42
CA VAL A 147 20.92 8.25 20.19
C VAL A 147 22.44 8.40 20.08
#